data_AF-A0A542ZX84-F1
#
_entry.id   AF-A0A542ZX84-F1
#
_cell.length_a   1.000
_cell.length_b   1.000
_cell.length_c   1.000
_cell.angle_alpha   90.00
_cell.angle_beta   90.00
_cell.angle_gamma   90.00
#
_symmetry.space_group_name_H-M   'P 1'
#
loop_
_entity.id
_entity.type
_entity.pdbx_description
1 polymer ?
#
loop_
_entity_poly.entity_id
_entity_poly.type
_entity_poly.pdbx_seq_one_letter_code
_entity_poly.pdbx_strand_id
1 'polypeptide(L)'
;MKIPMAAVGVAVIALLGACVPTTPSSPGEAPASFDLESAIGNWTVADSGTDADGAILQIGWSLALSRQCGYSLVSYIIKPNGDFVASDGGYTQDCGPGSFIPERGKFRFVGDRLEIVDESSATIAELTRGGEPHVTGDTSPELAQEPVYSAELAAAVQLLAPANLSLPDDARVATAADLSAHRWYPENPAPEDPGGSWIDLRADGRYETSDGCNGMVGLWLVDDSTGAFRATGGGKNEVGCPGVETDADLMSAHAMAVTGDGSALLFFDEAGQQAARYVGHPNPKSQQSTSPDAVGLLKQLVGKWVGTESRDGEGMALTIGRDLVVSRPCDAWDNGASVAYLLTADGRFVTGRTWMLDTCDEPPAIPIEGRFSLTDGHLALEDLQGNTLALFDRDDSAAAVDGAEDPLDDIASKVIAEFSASLPDGLRPVTQDLLTSRRWYAIERPSGERGESWNEFGKDGVETAFDSCNESSRGWVIDDAGIIAFTTVMESTLVGCDIDTERNEGWSSVKALAITADDEELVAVDSQGRELMRFHR
;
A
#
# COMPACT_ATOMS: atom_id res chain seq x y z
N MET A 1 -71.70 -20.91 0.46
CA MET A 1 -72.87 -20.01 0.36
C MET A 1 -72.95 -19.24 1.69
N LYS A 2 -72.73 -17.92 1.63
CA LYS A 2 -72.79 -16.89 2.70
C LYS A 2 -71.90 -17.12 3.96
N ILE A 3 -70.79 -16.39 3.99
CA ILE A 3 -69.89 -16.19 5.15
C ILE A 3 -70.50 -15.08 6.05
N PRO A 4 -70.64 -15.28 7.38
CA PRO A 4 -70.98 -14.19 8.29
C PRO A 4 -69.72 -13.50 8.84
N MET A 5 -69.80 -12.18 8.97
CA MET A 5 -68.82 -11.28 9.57
C MET A 5 -68.43 -11.73 10.99
N ALA A 6 -67.13 -11.84 11.25
CA ALA A 6 -66.57 -11.93 12.60
C ALA A 6 -66.12 -10.54 13.04
N ALA A 7 -66.68 -10.08 14.16
CA ALA A 7 -66.27 -8.87 14.86
C ALA A 7 -64.89 -9.08 15.51
N VAL A 8 -63.92 -8.24 15.15
CA VAL A 8 -62.62 -8.16 15.82
C VAL A 8 -62.77 -7.25 17.02
N GLY A 9 -62.85 -7.84 18.21
CA GLY A 9 -62.75 -7.14 19.48
C GLY A 9 -61.31 -6.79 19.78
N VAL A 10 -61.03 -5.49 19.89
CA VAL A 10 -59.72 -4.94 20.31
C VAL A 10 -59.58 -5.15 21.82
N ALA A 11 -58.70 -6.06 22.22
CA ALA A 11 -58.24 -6.18 23.61
C ALA A 11 -57.09 -5.21 23.83
N VAL A 12 -57.38 -4.08 24.48
CA VAL A 12 -56.36 -3.16 25.00
C VAL A 12 -55.81 -3.75 26.30
N ILE A 13 -54.66 -4.42 26.20
CA ILE A 13 -53.87 -4.83 27.37
C ILE A 13 -53.02 -3.63 27.79
N ALA A 14 -53.42 -2.99 28.89
CA ALA A 14 -52.62 -1.97 29.55
C ALA A 14 -51.41 -2.63 30.24
N LEU A 15 -50.26 -2.60 29.55
CA LEU A 15 -48.95 -2.90 30.15
C LEU A 15 -48.52 -1.70 31.01
N LEU A 16 -48.85 -1.78 32.30
CA LEU A 16 -48.23 -0.95 33.33
C LEU A 16 -46.78 -1.44 33.52
N GLY A 17 -45.89 -0.93 32.68
CA GLY A 17 -44.45 -1.11 32.82
C GLY A 17 -43.95 -0.39 34.08
N ALA A 18 -43.54 -1.16 35.08
CA ALA A 18 -42.84 -0.64 36.24
C ALA A 18 -41.53 0.01 35.79
N CYS A 19 -41.40 1.33 36.01
CA CYS A 19 -40.12 2.03 35.93
C CYS A 19 -39.20 1.47 37.03
N VAL A 20 -38.41 0.44 36.72
CA VAL A 20 -37.26 0.08 37.53
C VAL A 20 -36.26 1.22 37.35
N PRO A 21 -35.89 1.94 38.43
CA PRO A 21 -34.83 2.94 38.33
C PRO A 21 -33.57 2.20 37.92
N THR A 22 -33.09 2.46 36.70
CA THR A 22 -31.74 2.09 36.29
C THR A 22 -30.80 2.82 37.23
N THR A 23 -30.25 2.09 38.20
CA THR A 23 -29.11 2.57 39.00
C THR A 23 -28.08 3.06 38.00
N PRO A 24 -27.64 4.33 38.06
CA PRO A 24 -26.62 4.83 37.15
C PRO A 24 -25.45 3.86 37.26
N SER A 25 -25.07 3.27 36.12
CA SER A 25 -23.91 2.41 36.01
C SER A 25 -22.77 3.12 36.73
N SER A 26 -22.18 2.49 37.74
CA SER A 26 -20.99 3.04 38.40
C SER A 26 -20.03 3.52 37.32
N PRO A 27 -19.45 4.73 37.44
CA PRO A 27 -18.50 5.24 36.47
C PRO A 27 -17.51 4.10 36.16
N GLY A 28 -17.48 3.68 34.89
CA GLY A 28 -16.74 2.51 34.46
C GLY A 28 -15.32 2.59 34.98
N GLU A 29 -14.86 1.51 35.60
CA GLU A 29 -13.47 1.38 36.03
C GLU A 29 -12.57 1.78 34.87
N ALA A 30 -11.65 2.72 35.11
CA ALA A 30 -10.72 3.16 34.07
C ALA A 30 -10.00 1.93 33.52
N PRO A 31 -9.84 1.83 32.19
CA PRO A 31 -9.14 0.69 31.60
C PRO A 31 -7.76 0.56 32.27
N ALA A 32 -7.44 -0.65 32.73
CA ALA A 32 -6.15 -0.92 33.34
C ALA A 32 -5.03 -0.52 32.37
N SER A 33 -4.02 0.20 32.88
CA SER A 33 -2.81 0.50 32.11
C SER A 33 -2.07 -0.78 31.76
N PHE A 34 -1.58 -0.87 30.54
CA PHE A 34 -0.72 -1.95 30.07
C PHE A 34 0.65 -1.88 30.75
N ASP A 35 1.09 -3.01 31.29
CA ASP A 35 2.40 -3.13 31.94
C ASP A 35 3.49 -3.41 30.89
N LEU A 36 4.06 -2.34 30.34
CA LEU A 36 5.10 -2.44 29.33
C LEU A 36 6.36 -3.14 29.85
N GLU A 37 6.74 -2.93 31.12
CA GLU A 37 7.94 -3.56 31.71
C GLU A 37 7.82 -5.08 31.70
N SER A 38 6.64 -5.61 32.03
CA SER A 38 6.37 -7.05 31.95
C SER A 38 6.28 -7.58 30.51
N ALA A 39 5.93 -6.72 29.54
CA ALA A 39 5.76 -7.11 28.14
C ALA A 39 7.09 -7.20 27.38
N ILE A 40 8.11 -6.43 27.77
CA ILE A 40 9.45 -6.52 27.18
C ILE A 40 10.06 -7.90 27.48
N GLY A 41 10.63 -8.52 26.46
CA GLY A 41 11.31 -9.82 26.55
C GLY A 41 11.09 -10.72 25.33
N ASN A 42 11.51 -11.98 25.46
CA ASN A 42 11.27 -13.01 24.46
C ASN A 42 9.95 -13.73 24.73
N TRP A 43 9.21 -14.03 23.67
CA TRP A 43 7.93 -14.71 23.73
C TRP A 43 7.83 -15.80 22.67
N THR A 44 7.55 -17.03 23.07
CA THR A 44 7.21 -18.11 22.15
C THR A 44 5.79 -17.91 21.63
N VAL A 45 5.64 -17.86 20.31
CA VAL A 45 4.37 -17.69 19.60
C VAL A 45 3.62 -19.02 19.54
N ALA A 46 2.31 -18.99 19.78
CA ALA A 46 1.40 -20.11 19.63
C ALA A 46 0.03 -19.66 19.10
N ASP A 47 -0.72 -20.59 18.53
CA ASP A 47 -2.09 -20.40 18.02
C ASP A 47 -2.22 -19.22 17.04
N SER A 48 -1.16 -18.93 16.27
CA SER A 48 -1.13 -17.86 15.27
C SER A 48 -1.92 -18.19 14.00
N GLY A 49 -2.14 -19.49 13.74
CA GLY A 49 -2.72 -19.98 12.49
C GLY A 49 -1.78 -19.85 11.29
N THR A 50 -0.50 -19.55 11.51
CA THR A 50 0.53 -19.40 10.47
C THR A 50 1.74 -20.31 10.75
N ASP A 51 2.79 -20.19 9.93
CA ASP A 51 4.08 -20.85 10.14
C ASP A 51 4.91 -20.25 11.30
N ALA A 52 4.39 -19.21 11.96
CA ALA A 52 5.03 -18.56 13.10
C ALA A 52 4.86 -19.32 14.42
N ASP A 53 4.06 -20.39 14.48
CA ASP A 53 3.91 -21.18 15.71
C ASP A 53 5.26 -21.82 16.11
N GLY A 54 5.66 -21.57 17.37
CA GLY A 54 6.97 -21.95 17.90
C GLY A 54 8.10 -20.98 17.58
N ALA A 55 7.85 -19.94 16.76
CA ALA A 55 8.78 -18.83 16.57
C ALA A 55 8.95 -18.00 17.86
N ILE A 56 10.02 -17.22 17.93
CA ILE A 56 10.27 -16.31 19.05
C ILE A 56 9.99 -14.88 18.62
N LEU A 57 8.96 -14.27 19.20
CA LEU A 57 8.71 -12.84 19.11
C LEU A 57 9.44 -12.12 20.24
N GLN A 58 10.42 -11.30 19.89
CA GLN A 58 11.06 -10.39 20.84
C GLN A 58 10.31 -9.06 20.83
N ILE A 59 9.85 -8.64 22.01
CA ILE A 59 9.27 -7.30 22.21
C ILE A 59 10.36 -6.45 22.86
N GLY A 60 10.95 -5.54 22.08
CA GLY A 60 12.07 -4.69 22.49
C GLY A 60 12.07 -3.37 21.72
N TRP A 61 13.24 -2.96 21.22
CA TRP A 61 13.41 -1.75 20.39
C TRP A 61 12.56 -1.80 19.11
N SER A 62 12.36 -3.01 18.59
CA SER A 62 11.42 -3.37 17.53
C SER A 62 10.69 -4.65 17.95
N LEU A 63 9.70 -5.06 17.16
CA LEU A 63 9.17 -6.42 17.21
C LEU A 63 10.04 -7.27 16.28
N ALA A 64 10.82 -8.20 16.83
CA ALA A 64 11.64 -9.10 16.04
C ALA A 64 11.05 -10.52 16.09
N LEU A 65 10.56 -11.02 14.96
CA LEU A 65 10.03 -12.38 14.85
C LEU A 65 11.12 -13.31 14.30
N SER A 66 11.71 -14.12 15.17
CA SER A 66 12.75 -15.08 14.83
C SER A 66 12.15 -16.46 14.51
N ARG A 67 12.43 -16.93 13.30
CA ARG A 67 11.96 -18.19 12.69
C ARG A 67 13.16 -19.04 12.27
N GLN A 68 12.92 -20.28 11.84
CA GLN A 68 13.99 -21.15 11.32
C GLN A 68 14.66 -20.59 10.06
N CYS A 69 13.93 -19.80 9.27
CA CYS A 69 14.44 -19.14 8.06
C CYS A 69 15.26 -17.86 8.35
N GLY A 70 15.31 -17.38 9.59
CA GLY A 70 15.90 -16.07 9.94
C GLY A 70 14.93 -15.18 10.73
N TYR A 71 14.87 -13.88 10.42
CA TYR A 71 14.08 -12.92 11.20
C TYR A 71 13.30 -11.93 10.35
N SER A 72 12.20 -11.42 10.91
CA SER A 72 11.47 -10.25 10.42
C SER A 72 11.48 -9.17 11.49
N LEU A 73 11.79 -7.94 11.10
CA LEU A 73 11.78 -6.77 11.97
C LEU A 73 10.55 -5.93 11.65
N VAL A 74 9.82 -5.56 12.69
CA VAL A 74 8.60 -4.76 12.58
C VAL A 74 8.77 -3.56 13.51
N SER A 75 8.68 -2.36 12.95
CA SER A 75 8.64 -1.12 13.72
C SER A 75 7.25 -0.98 14.34
N TYR A 76 7.16 -0.55 15.60
CA TYR A 76 5.89 -0.47 16.29
C TYR A 76 5.79 0.74 17.24
N ILE A 77 4.57 1.18 17.45
CA ILE A 77 4.17 2.19 18.45
C ILE A 77 3.16 1.52 19.36
N ILE A 78 3.31 1.68 20.66
CA ILE A 78 2.35 1.16 21.65
C ILE A 78 1.75 2.29 22.48
N LYS A 79 0.46 2.20 22.77
CA LYS A 79 -0.27 3.11 23.65
C LYS A 79 -0.27 2.57 25.09
N PRO A 80 -0.47 3.41 26.11
CA PRO A 80 -0.54 2.97 27.50
C PRO A 80 -1.64 1.95 27.82
N ASN A 81 -2.60 1.72 26.93
CA ASN A 81 -3.66 0.73 27.09
C ASN A 81 -3.37 -0.61 26.35
N GLY A 82 -2.17 -0.74 25.75
CA GLY A 82 -1.72 -1.91 25.00
C GLY A 82 -2.07 -1.89 23.51
N ASP A 83 -2.86 -0.91 23.03
CA ASP A 83 -3.12 -0.78 21.59
C ASP A 83 -1.82 -0.43 20.88
N PHE A 84 -1.57 -1.01 19.71
CA PHE A 84 -0.37 -0.75 18.95
C PHE A 84 -0.66 -0.56 17.46
N VAL A 85 0.27 0.10 16.78
CA VAL A 85 0.41 0.01 15.32
C VAL A 85 1.79 -0.52 14.99
N ALA A 86 1.89 -1.27 13.90
CA ALA A 86 3.08 -2.00 13.50
C ALA A 86 3.27 -1.91 11.98
N SER A 87 4.45 -1.51 11.53
CA SER A 87 4.82 -1.45 10.12
C SER A 87 5.97 -2.41 9.87
N ASP A 88 5.88 -3.15 8.76
CA ASP A 88 6.96 -4.05 8.34
C ASP A 88 8.24 -3.23 8.10
N GLY A 89 9.34 -3.67 8.69
CA GLY A 89 10.63 -2.99 8.72
C GLY A 89 11.74 -3.76 8.01
N GLY A 90 11.46 -4.97 7.51
CA GLY A 90 12.41 -5.77 6.75
C GLY A 90 12.50 -7.22 7.24
N TYR A 91 13.12 -8.07 6.43
CA TYR A 91 13.25 -9.49 6.72
C TYR A 91 14.52 -10.06 6.08
N THR A 92 15.01 -11.17 6.63
CA THR A 92 16.02 -12.00 5.94
C THR A 92 15.38 -12.64 4.72
N GLN A 93 16.07 -12.62 3.56
CA GLN A 93 15.53 -13.06 2.26
C GLN A 93 14.78 -14.40 2.33
N ASP A 94 15.28 -15.35 3.11
CA ASP A 94 14.73 -16.70 3.24
C ASP A 94 13.39 -16.78 3.97
N CYS A 95 13.02 -15.77 4.77
CA CYS A 95 11.75 -15.77 5.52
C CYS A 95 10.57 -15.19 4.75
N GLY A 96 10.84 -14.53 3.61
CA GLY A 96 9.82 -13.82 2.84
C GLY A 96 9.15 -12.66 3.60
N PRO A 97 8.37 -11.83 2.90
CA PRO A 97 7.49 -10.85 3.51
C PRO A 97 6.31 -11.59 4.16
N GLY A 98 6.01 -11.29 5.42
CA GLY A 98 4.88 -11.93 6.10
C GLY A 98 5.13 -12.10 7.59
N SER A 99 4.47 -11.24 8.37
CA SER A 99 4.31 -11.40 9.80
C SER A 99 2.83 -11.65 10.09
N PHE A 100 2.54 -12.53 11.05
CA PHE A 100 1.17 -12.66 11.59
C PHE A 100 0.77 -11.43 12.42
N ILE A 101 1.72 -10.55 12.74
CA ILE A 101 1.49 -9.33 13.50
C ILE A 101 0.65 -8.38 12.63
N PRO A 102 -0.56 -8.00 13.06
CA PRO A 102 -1.40 -7.10 12.29
C PRO A 102 -0.80 -5.68 12.29
N GLU A 103 -1.13 -4.89 11.27
CA GLU A 103 -0.74 -3.46 11.25
C GLU A 103 -1.28 -2.68 12.45
N ARG A 104 -2.42 -3.13 12.99
CA ARG A 104 -3.11 -2.55 14.13
C ARG A 104 -3.64 -3.65 15.02
N GLY A 105 -3.40 -3.55 16.31
CA GLY A 105 -3.86 -4.55 17.26
C GLY A 105 -3.73 -4.08 18.68
N LYS A 106 -3.82 -5.04 19.62
CA LYS A 106 -3.64 -4.79 21.04
C LYS A 106 -2.89 -5.94 21.70
N PHE A 107 -1.95 -5.59 22.55
CA PHE A 107 -1.33 -6.51 23.50
C PHE A 107 -2.19 -6.59 24.77
N ARG A 108 -2.51 -7.80 25.20
CA ARG A 108 -3.32 -8.04 26.42
C ARG A 108 -2.72 -9.15 27.26
N PHE A 109 -2.51 -8.90 28.54
CA PHE A 109 -2.13 -9.95 29.50
C PHE A 109 -3.33 -10.83 29.86
N VAL A 110 -3.12 -12.15 29.82
CA VAL A 110 -4.04 -13.17 30.32
C VAL A 110 -3.26 -14.11 31.24
N GLY A 111 -3.25 -13.77 32.53
CA GLY A 111 -2.39 -14.43 33.51
C GLY A 111 -0.93 -14.02 33.30
N ASP A 112 -0.05 -15.00 33.11
CA ASP A 112 1.37 -14.84 32.77
C ASP A 112 1.64 -14.87 31.26
N ARG A 113 0.60 -15.00 30.45
CA ARG A 113 0.66 -14.99 28.98
C ARG A 113 0.33 -13.61 28.44
N LEU A 114 0.86 -13.31 27.27
CA LEU A 114 0.49 -12.16 26.48
C LEU A 114 -0.33 -12.64 25.27
N GLU A 115 -1.31 -11.88 24.84
CA GLU A 115 -2.09 -12.16 23.63
C GLU A 115 -1.96 -10.97 22.68
N ILE A 116 -1.85 -11.27 21.38
CA ILE A 116 -2.04 -10.29 20.32
C ILE A 116 -3.47 -10.44 19.84
N VAL A 117 -4.25 -9.36 19.94
CA VAL A 117 -5.62 -9.31 19.42
C VAL A 117 -5.74 -8.29 18.30
N ASP A 118 -6.64 -8.56 17.35
CA ASP A 118 -6.96 -7.62 16.26
C ASP A 118 -7.92 -6.51 16.72
N GLU A 119 -8.29 -5.62 15.79
CA GLU A 119 -9.25 -4.53 16.05
C GLU A 119 -10.67 -5.03 16.39
N SER A 120 -11.02 -6.26 16.01
CA SER A 120 -12.28 -6.93 16.38
C SER A 120 -12.22 -7.60 17.75
N SER A 121 -11.07 -7.51 18.44
CA SER A 121 -10.74 -8.21 19.69
C SER A 121 -10.66 -9.73 19.56
N ALA A 122 -10.52 -10.26 18.34
CA ALA A 122 -10.20 -11.67 18.13
C ALA A 122 -8.71 -11.90 18.44
N THR A 123 -8.42 -12.98 19.16
CA THR A 123 -7.03 -13.40 19.42
C THR A 123 -6.40 -13.87 18.12
N ILE A 124 -5.31 -13.22 17.72
CA ILE A 124 -4.49 -13.61 16.57
C ILE A 124 -3.44 -14.60 17.02
N ALA A 125 -2.78 -14.38 18.17
CA ALA A 125 -1.77 -15.28 18.69
C ALA A 125 -1.69 -15.21 20.22
N GLU A 126 -1.32 -16.33 20.83
CA GLU A 126 -0.90 -16.42 22.22
C GLU A 126 0.63 -16.38 22.32
N LEU A 127 1.14 -15.71 23.34
CA LEU A 127 2.55 -15.49 23.58
C LEU A 127 2.90 -16.01 24.99
N THR A 128 3.76 -17.01 25.05
CA THR A 128 4.28 -17.55 26.33
C THR A 128 5.68 -17.02 26.58
N ARG A 129 5.95 -16.52 27.78
CA ARG A 129 7.23 -15.89 28.10
C ARG A 129 8.40 -16.87 27.98
N GLY A 130 9.50 -16.40 27.38
CA GLY A 130 10.75 -17.14 27.19
C GLY A 130 11.02 -17.52 25.72
N GLY A 131 11.93 -18.49 25.54
CA GLY A 131 12.41 -18.92 24.23
C GLY A 131 13.76 -18.29 23.85
N GLU A 132 14.50 -18.99 23.00
CA GLU A 132 15.80 -18.55 22.47
C GLU A 132 15.62 -18.23 20.98
N PRO A 133 15.87 -16.97 20.54
CA PRO A 133 15.79 -16.62 19.14
C PRO A 133 16.69 -17.53 18.31
N HIS A 134 16.23 -17.89 17.12
CA HIS A 134 17.07 -18.55 16.14
C HIS A 134 18.11 -17.56 15.61
N VAL A 135 19.38 -17.81 15.90
CA VAL A 135 20.53 -16.98 15.50
C VAL A 135 21.21 -17.62 14.30
N THR A 136 21.22 -16.92 13.18
CA THR A 136 22.04 -17.26 12.00
C THR A 136 23.39 -16.55 12.06
N GLY A 137 24.32 -16.91 11.18
CA GLY A 137 25.66 -16.29 11.15
C GLY A 137 25.64 -14.76 10.97
N ASP A 138 24.58 -14.22 10.38
CA ASP A 138 24.43 -12.79 10.08
C ASP A 138 23.47 -12.07 11.04
N THR A 139 23.01 -12.75 12.11
CA THR A 139 22.14 -12.14 13.12
C THR A 139 22.96 -11.20 14.02
N SER A 140 22.49 -9.96 14.21
CA SER A 140 23.18 -9.04 15.12
C SER A 140 23.16 -9.57 16.56
N PRO A 141 24.22 -9.33 17.36
CA PRO A 141 24.27 -9.78 18.75
C PRO A 141 23.11 -9.29 19.62
N GLU A 142 22.52 -8.15 19.27
CA GLU A 142 21.36 -7.56 19.96
C GLU A 142 20.09 -8.39 19.74
N LEU A 143 19.87 -8.92 18.54
CA LEU A 143 18.74 -9.80 18.21
C LEU A 143 18.91 -11.23 18.77
N ALA A 144 20.14 -11.61 19.12
CA ALA A 144 20.41 -12.89 19.78
C ALA A 144 20.12 -12.88 21.29
N GLN A 145 19.97 -11.69 21.90
CA GLN A 145 19.83 -11.52 23.34
C GLN A 145 18.39 -11.19 23.71
N GLU A 146 17.94 -11.66 24.88
CA GLU A 146 16.64 -11.27 25.43
C GLU A 146 16.65 -9.75 25.72
N PRO A 147 15.68 -8.98 25.21
CA PRO A 147 15.55 -7.57 25.54
C PRO A 147 15.33 -7.38 27.04
N VAL A 148 16.11 -6.50 27.65
CA VAL A 148 15.97 -6.15 29.06
C VAL A 148 15.32 -4.78 29.16
N TYR A 149 14.23 -4.69 29.91
CA TYR A 149 13.60 -3.40 30.20
C TYR A 149 14.60 -2.45 30.86
N SER A 150 14.74 -1.26 30.29
CA SER A 150 15.60 -0.20 30.78
C SER A 150 14.91 1.15 30.57
N ALA A 151 15.35 2.20 31.26
CA ALA A 151 14.80 3.54 31.03
C ALA A 151 15.03 4.03 29.59
N GLU A 152 16.16 3.64 28.99
CA GLU A 152 16.49 3.96 27.60
C GLU A 152 15.56 3.23 26.62
N LEU A 153 15.34 1.93 26.84
CA LEU A 153 14.38 1.15 26.05
C LEU A 153 12.96 1.66 26.25
N ALA A 154 12.55 2.04 27.46
CA ALA A 154 11.24 2.61 27.72
C ALA A 154 11.02 3.95 27.00
N ALA A 155 12.08 4.74 26.83
CA ALA A 155 12.05 5.99 26.05
C ALA A 155 12.02 5.73 24.54
N ALA A 156 12.71 4.68 24.08
CA ALA A 156 12.85 4.35 22.67
C ALA A 156 11.73 3.49 22.10
N VAL A 157 11.16 2.58 22.90
CA VAL A 157 9.84 2.01 22.61
C VAL A 157 8.93 3.22 22.50
N GLN A 158 8.35 3.38 21.31
CA GLN A 158 7.59 4.57 20.91
C GLN A 158 6.27 4.61 21.68
N LEU A 159 6.34 4.75 23.00
CA LEU A 159 5.20 4.86 23.87
C LEU A 159 4.59 6.23 23.62
N LEU A 160 3.31 6.23 23.26
CA LEU A 160 2.55 7.45 23.11
C LEU A 160 2.27 8.04 24.50
N ALA A 161 3.25 8.74 25.06
CA ALA A 161 3.20 9.33 26.40
C ALA A 161 2.89 10.83 26.32
N PRO A 162 2.17 11.40 27.30
CA PRO A 162 1.86 12.82 27.34
C PRO A 162 3.13 13.67 27.26
N ALA A 163 3.22 14.55 26.27
CA ALA A 163 4.32 15.50 26.16
C ALA A 163 4.04 16.74 27.01
N ASN A 164 5.04 17.20 27.76
CA ASN A 164 4.98 18.49 28.45
C ASN A 164 5.30 19.60 27.44
N LEU A 165 4.30 20.02 26.68
CA LEU A 165 4.48 21.01 25.61
C LEU A 165 4.39 22.44 26.14
N SER A 166 5.36 23.27 25.75
CA SER A 166 5.26 24.72 25.83
C SER A 166 4.81 25.25 24.48
N LEU A 167 3.50 25.28 24.26
CA LEU A 167 2.93 25.75 22.99
C LEU A 167 3.03 27.28 22.85
N PRO A 168 3.26 27.79 21.62
CA PRO A 168 3.01 29.20 21.30
C PRO A 168 1.57 29.63 21.67
N ASP A 169 1.37 30.92 21.96
CA ASP A 169 0.07 31.48 22.40
C ASP A 169 -1.08 31.21 21.43
N ASP A 170 -0.78 31.10 20.13
CA ASP A 170 -1.74 30.84 19.07
C ASP A 170 -1.84 29.36 18.69
N ALA A 171 -1.12 28.45 19.34
CA ALA A 171 -1.10 27.03 18.98
C ALA A 171 -1.94 26.17 19.93
N ARG A 172 -2.37 25.01 19.43
CA ARG A 172 -3.02 23.95 20.21
C ARG A 172 -2.49 22.58 19.80
N VAL A 173 -2.61 21.60 20.69
CA VAL A 173 -2.28 20.20 20.35
C VAL A 173 -3.02 19.76 19.09
N ALA A 174 -2.32 19.02 18.23
CA ALA A 174 -2.88 18.50 17.00
C ALA A 174 -3.74 17.28 17.29
N THR A 175 -4.87 17.16 16.60
CA THR A 175 -5.69 15.95 16.56
C THR A 175 -5.45 15.17 15.27
N ALA A 176 -5.87 13.91 15.22
CA ALA A 176 -5.77 13.11 14.00
C ALA A 176 -6.48 13.76 12.79
N ALA A 177 -7.59 14.46 13.04
CA ALA A 177 -8.32 15.19 12.00
C ALA A 177 -7.54 16.40 11.48
N ASP A 178 -6.80 17.11 12.34
CA ASP A 178 -5.94 18.22 11.91
C ASP A 178 -4.81 17.73 11.03
N LEU A 179 -4.11 16.69 11.49
CA LEU A 179 -2.96 16.12 10.81
C LEU A 179 -3.32 15.63 9.40
N SER A 180 -4.54 15.10 9.22
CA SER A 180 -5.00 14.55 7.94
C SER A 180 -5.77 15.52 7.03
N ALA A 181 -6.02 16.74 7.47
CA ALA A 181 -6.71 17.75 6.66
C ALA A 181 -5.84 18.28 5.50
N HIS A 182 -4.52 18.25 5.66
CA HIS A 182 -3.56 18.88 4.75
C HIS A 182 -2.46 17.90 4.33
N ARG A 183 -1.80 18.26 3.22
CA ARG A 183 -0.42 17.86 2.98
C ARG A 183 0.49 18.96 3.52
N TRP A 184 1.52 18.57 4.24
CA TRP A 184 2.39 19.48 4.98
C TRP A 184 3.72 19.67 4.26
N TYR A 185 4.12 20.91 4.03
CA TYR A 185 5.38 21.26 3.36
C TYR A 185 6.29 21.99 4.34
N PRO A 186 7.61 21.78 4.34
CA PRO A 186 8.52 22.52 5.21
C PRO A 186 8.32 24.03 5.05
N GLU A 187 8.34 24.80 6.14
CA GLU A 187 8.25 26.27 6.05
C GLU A 187 9.45 26.87 5.29
N ASN A 188 10.60 26.19 5.35
CA ASN A 188 11.82 26.55 4.63
C ASN A 188 12.21 25.39 3.69
N PRO A 189 11.57 25.25 2.51
CA PRO A 189 11.85 24.14 1.62
C PRO A 189 13.17 24.36 0.85
N ALA A 190 13.67 23.30 0.20
CA ALA A 190 14.84 23.40 -0.66
C ALA A 190 14.59 24.39 -1.82
N PRO A 191 15.51 25.35 -2.11
CA PRO A 191 15.29 26.35 -3.15
C PRO A 191 15.11 25.77 -4.56
N GLU A 192 15.79 24.67 -4.86
CA GLU A 192 15.80 23.98 -6.16
C GLU A 192 14.51 23.24 -6.46
N ASP A 193 13.84 22.71 -5.42
CA ASP A 193 12.56 22.05 -5.54
C ASP A 193 11.69 22.31 -4.29
N PRO A 194 11.01 23.48 -4.23
CA PRO A 194 10.21 23.85 -3.07
C PRO A 194 8.98 22.95 -2.85
N GLY A 195 8.62 22.10 -3.82
CA GLY A 195 7.51 21.16 -3.74
C GLY A 195 7.93 19.71 -3.53
N GLY A 196 9.23 19.41 -3.62
CA GLY A 196 9.77 18.06 -3.51
C GLY A 196 9.64 17.47 -2.12
N SER A 197 9.81 18.29 -1.08
CA SER A 197 9.75 17.85 0.32
C SER A 197 8.35 18.03 0.91
N TRP A 198 7.75 16.97 1.44
CA TRP A 198 6.41 17.00 2.04
C TRP A 198 6.12 15.82 2.97
N ILE A 199 5.06 15.95 3.77
CA ILE A 199 4.50 14.92 4.64
C ILE A 199 2.99 14.83 4.41
N ASP A 200 2.47 13.62 4.19
CA ASP A 200 1.05 13.31 4.00
C ASP A 200 0.61 12.32 5.08
N LEU A 201 -0.10 12.80 6.11
CA LEU A 201 -0.61 12.00 7.22
C LEU A 201 -2.07 11.64 6.93
N ARG A 202 -2.39 10.37 6.70
CA ARG A 202 -3.74 9.95 6.31
C ARG A 202 -4.59 9.62 7.52
N ALA A 203 -5.91 9.80 7.40
CA ALA A 203 -6.87 9.52 8.47
C ALA A 203 -6.93 8.05 8.91
N ASP A 204 -6.48 7.12 8.05
CA ASP A 204 -6.28 5.70 8.36
C ASP A 204 -4.98 5.43 9.13
N GLY A 205 -4.29 6.47 9.58
CA GLY A 205 -3.02 6.44 10.31
C GLY A 205 -1.83 5.96 9.50
N ARG A 206 -1.92 5.91 8.17
CA ARG A 206 -0.75 5.77 7.30
C ARG A 206 -0.10 7.12 7.06
N TYR A 207 1.20 7.14 6.81
CA TYR A 207 1.89 8.31 6.29
C TYR A 207 2.69 7.99 5.04
N GLU A 208 2.88 9.03 4.23
CA GLU A 208 3.87 9.10 3.16
C GLU A 208 4.70 10.37 3.37
N THR A 209 6.01 10.33 3.20
CA THR A 209 6.87 11.51 3.18
C THR A 209 7.74 11.52 1.94
N SER A 210 8.26 12.70 1.61
CA SER A 210 9.32 12.91 0.63
C SER A 210 10.27 13.95 1.21
N ASP A 211 11.58 13.71 1.14
CA ASP A 211 12.60 14.73 1.43
C ASP A 211 12.95 15.57 0.18
N GLY A 212 12.36 15.24 -0.98
CA GLY A 212 12.68 15.79 -2.30
C GLY A 212 13.30 14.77 -3.25
N CYS A 213 13.83 13.68 -2.70
CA CYS A 213 14.53 12.65 -3.45
C CYS A 213 14.15 11.25 -2.95
N ASN A 214 14.07 11.09 -1.64
CA ASN A 214 13.70 9.86 -0.98
C ASN A 214 12.28 9.95 -0.44
N GLY A 215 11.49 8.92 -0.74
CA GLY A 215 10.19 8.70 -0.10
C GLY A 215 10.32 7.77 1.10
N MET A 216 9.45 7.95 2.09
CA MET A 216 9.24 6.97 3.16
C MET A 216 7.74 6.77 3.39
N VAL A 217 7.34 5.55 3.73
CA VAL A 217 5.96 5.22 4.10
C VAL A 217 5.91 4.49 5.42
N GLY A 218 4.83 4.63 6.18
CA GLY A 218 4.68 3.92 7.45
C GLY A 218 3.35 4.21 8.12
N LEU A 219 3.29 3.98 9.44
CA LEU A 219 2.13 4.22 10.28
C LEU A 219 2.42 5.30 11.33
N TRP A 220 1.40 5.98 11.79
CA TRP A 220 1.50 6.99 12.84
C TRP A 220 0.35 6.91 13.83
N LEU A 221 0.59 7.44 15.03
CA LEU A 221 -0.41 7.61 16.06
C LEU A 221 -0.26 9.00 16.70
N VAL A 222 -1.41 9.57 17.05
CA VAL A 222 -1.49 10.77 17.89
C VAL A 222 -2.48 10.53 19.03
N ASP A 223 -2.19 11.13 20.19
CA ASP A 223 -3.15 11.28 21.27
C ASP A 223 -3.80 12.66 21.15
N ASP A 224 -5.07 12.70 20.72
CA ASP A 224 -5.80 13.94 20.46
C ASP A 224 -5.90 14.88 21.68
N SER A 225 -5.72 14.36 22.89
CA SER A 225 -5.85 15.15 24.13
C SER A 225 -4.55 15.81 24.56
N THR A 226 -3.41 15.21 24.21
CA THR A 226 -2.07 15.67 24.63
C THR A 226 -1.20 16.12 23.47
N GLY A 227 -1.56 15.79 22.24
CA GLY A 227 -0.74 15.99 21.05
C GLY A 227 0.47 15.06 20.97
N ALA A 228 0.60 14.10 21.89
CA ALA A 228 1.68 13.10 21.84
C ALA A 228 1.61 12.38 20.51
N PHE A 229 2.75 12.29 19.81
CA PHE A 229 2.84 11.78 18.45
C PHE A 229 4.00 10.80 18.34
N ARG A 230 3.82 9.75 17.55
CA ARG A 230 4.88 8.86 17.08
C ARG A 230 4.56 8.36 15.67
N ALA A 231 5.60 8.05 14.92
CA ALA A 231 5.49 7.39 13.62
C ALA A 231 6.48 6.21 13.56
N THR A 232 6.03 5.09 13.02
CA THR A 232 6.88 3.91 12.80
C THR A 232 7.92 4.25 11.74
N GLY A 233 9.07 3.59 11.75
CA GLY A 233 9.91 3.57 10.56
C GLY A 233 9.23 2.81 9.42
N GLY A 234 9.76 2.95 8.21
CA GLY A 234 9.38 2.11 7.08
C GLY A 234 10.37 2.19 5.95
N GLY A 235 10.06 1.54 4.82
CA GLY A 235 10.93 1.51 3.65
C GLY A 235 11.23 2.92 3.17
N LYS A 236 12.52 3.22 3.02
CA LYS A 236 13.04 4.48 2.50
C LYS A 236 14.02 4.17 1.36
N ASN A 237 13.97 4.98 0.29
CA ASN A 237 15.04 4.99 -0.70
C ASN A 237 16.23 5.80 -0.12
N GLU A 238 17.47 5.36 -0.31
CA GLU A 238 18.66 6.06 0.22
C GLU A 238 19.49 6.66 -0.92
N VAL A 239 18.89 7.60 -1.65
CA VAL A 239 19.55 8.36 -2.71
C VAL A 239 20.10 9.67 -2.13
N GLY A 240 21.37 9.96 -2.45
CA GLY A 240 22.08 11.13 -1.96
C GLY A 240 21.72 12.41 -2.71
N CYS A 241 20.68 13.12 -2.29
CA CYS A 241 20.28 14.41 -2.86
C CYS A 241 20.29 15.54 -1.81
N PRO A 242 20.49 16.80 -2.23
CA PRO A 242 20.12 17.93 -1.38
C PRO A 242 18.59 17.96 -1.20
N GLY A 243 18.15 18.07 0.05
CA GLY A 243 16.73 18.05 0.41
C GLY A 243 16.52 18.48 1.86
N VAL A 244 15.26 18.55 2.28
CA VAL A 244 14.89 18.75 3.70
C VAL A 244 14.58 17.38 4.29
N GLU A 245 15.23 17.01 5.39
CA GLU A 245 15.09 15.70 6.06
C GLU A 245 13.70 15.54 6.75
N THR A 246 12.63 15.50 5.96
CA THR A 246 11.24 15.42 6.45
C THR A 246 10.96 14.13 7.21
N ASP A 247 11.62 13.04 6.85
CA ASP A 247 11.58 11.77 7.55
C ASP A 247 12.25 11.87 8.92
N ALA A 248 13.41 12.51 9.03
CA ALA A 248 14.10 12.72 10.30
C ALA A 248 13.28 13.59 11.26
N ASP A 249 12.66 14.67 10.75
CA ASP A 249 11.72 15.49 11.51
C ASP A 249 10.53 14.64 12.01
N LEU A 250 9.94 13.82 11.14
CA LEU A 250 8.78 12.98 11.49
C LEU A 250 9.12 11.91 12.53
N MET A 251 10.28 11.26 12.40
CA MET A 251 10.73 10.21 13.32
C MET A 251 11.18 10.75 14.67
N SER A 252 11.70 11.98 14.72
CA SER A 252 12.12 12.63 15.97
C SER A 252 10.98 13.35 16.71
N ALA A 253 9.84 13.56 16.05
CA ALA A 253 8.69 14.19 16.66
C ALA A 253 8.11 13.33 17.79
N HIS A 254 8.04 13.91 18.98
CA HIS A 254 7.40 13.30 20.14
C HIS A 254 6.01 13.88 20.43
N ALA A 255 5.71 15.03 19.85
CA ALA A 255 4.38 15.61 19.84
C ALA A 255 4.19 16.55 18.66
N MET A 256 2.93 16.84 18.38
CA MET A 256 2.53 17.76 17.33
C MET A 256 1.49 18.77 17.82
N ALA A 257 1.59 20.00 17.31
CA ALA A 257 0.61 21.05 17.50
C ALA A 257 0.27 21.70 16.16
N VAL A 258 -0.88 22.34 16.07
CA VAL A 258 -1.24 23.20 14.94
C VAL A 258 -1.47 24.62 15.41
N THR A 259 -1.22 25.58 14.54
CA THR A 259 -1.63 26.98 14.78
C THR A 259 -3.15 27.07 14.90
N GLY A 260 -3.65 28.13 15.52
CA GLY A 260 -5.06 28.28 15.87
C GLY A 260 -5.98 28.37 14.66
N ASP A 261 -5.44 28.76 13.51
CA ASP A 261 -6.09 28.75 12.19
C ASP A 261 -5.92 27.43 11.43
N GLY A 262 -5.13 26.48 11.96
CA GLY A 262 -4.82 25.19 11.36
C GLY A 262 -3.90 25.25 10.15
N SER A 263 -3.27 26.39 9.85
CA SER A 263 -2.47 26.59 8.64
C SER A 263 -1.03 26.08 8.74
N ALA A 264 -0.51 25.89 9.96
CA ALA A 264 0.83 25.34 10.17
C ALA A 264 0.84 24.21 11.19
N LEU A 265 1.71 23.23 10.95
CA LEU A 265 2.00 22.09 11.81
C LEU A 265 3.36 22.29 12.47
N LEU A 266 3.41 22.08 13.78
CA LEU A 266 4.57 22.30 14.64
C LEU A 266 4.98 20.95 15.24
N PHE A 267 6.25 20.59 15.07
CA PHE A 267 6.82 19.35 15.57
C PHE A 267 7.60 19.68 16.85
N PHE A 268 7.46 18.83 17.87
CA PHE A 268 8.17 19.00 19.13
C PHE A 268 9.00 17.77 19.45
N ASP A 269 10.22 18.00 19.93
CA ASP A 269 11.14 16.95 20.36
C ASP A 269 10.80 16.41 21.76
N GLU A 270 11.65 15.52 22.29
CA GLU A 270 11.52 14.95 23.64
C GLU A 270 11.54 15.99 24.76
N ALA A 271 12.28 17.08 24.57
CA ALA A 271 12.37 18.16 25.53
C ALA A 271 11.16 19.11 25.46
N GLY A 272 10.22 18.88 24.53
CA GLY A 272 9.08 19.75 24.27
C GLY A 272 9.47 21.05 23.57
N GLN A 273 10.66 21.10 22.94
CA GLN A 273 11.10 22.22 22.12
C GLN A 273 10.60 22.04 20.69
N GLN A 274 10.21 23.14 20.04
CA GLN A 274 9.81 23.07 18.64
C GLN A 274 11.03 22.73 17.78
N ALA A 275 11.00 21.57 17.14
CA ALA A 275 12.06 21.06 16.27
C ALA A 275 11.88 21.50 14.81
N ALA A 276 10.64 21.47 14.32
CA ALA A 276 10.33 21.80 12.94
C ALA A 276 8.96 22.47 12.79
N ARG A 277 8.76 23.12 11.63
CA ARG A 277 7.52 23.82 11.27
C ARG A 277 7.21 23.60 9.79
N TYR A 278 5.94 23.26 9.55
CA TYR A 278 5.40 22.94 8.23
C TYR A 278 4.17 23.80 7.94
N VAL A 279 3.95 24.13 6.68
CA VAL A 279 2.77 24.85 6.18
C VAL A 279 1.81 23.88 5.49
N GLY A 280 0.53 23.99 5.82
CA GLY A 280 -0.52 23.14 5.31
C GLY A 280 -1.02 23.62 3.95
N HIS A 281 -1.01 22.72 2.97
CA HIS A 281 -1.75 22.89 1.74
C HIS A 281 -2.93 21.91 1.75
N PRO A 282 -4.16 22.33 1.35
CA PRO A 282 -5.31 21.44 1.32
C PRO A 282 -4.96 20.16 0.57
N ASN A 283 -5.16 19.00 1.20
CA ASN A 283 -4.79 17.74 0.58
C ASN A 283 -5.70 17.51 -0.64
N PRO A 284 -5.19 17.46 -1.88
CA PRO A 284 -6.04 17.22 -3.04
C PRO A 284 -6.73 15.85 -2.96
N LYS A 285 -6.16 14.88 -2.22
CA LYS A 285 -6.76 13.56 -2.00
C LYS A 285 -7.90 13.58 -0.97
N SER A 286 -7.93 14.54 -0.03
CA SER A 286 -9.06 14.70 0.92
C SER A 286 -10.27 15.35 0.27
N GLN A 287 -10.08 16.01 -0.88
CA GLN A 287 -11.15 16.37 -1.82
C GLN A 287 -11.50 15.19 -2.74
N GLN A 288 -11.72 14.01 -2.16
CA GLN A 288 -12.33 12.91 -2.91
C GLN A 288 -13.73 13.37 -3.37
N SER A 289 -13.77 13.77 -4.65
CA SER A 289 -14.95 14.15 -5.39
C SER A 289 -16.11 13.20 -5.10
N THR A 290 -17.23 13.74 -4.63
CA THR A 290 -18.53 13.05 -4.61
C THR A 290 -19.20 13.03 -6.00
N SER A 291 -18.49 13.40 -7.06
CA SER A 291 -18.94 13.26 -8.45
C SER A 291 -18.46 11.92 -9.00
N PRO A 292 -19.33 11.11 -9.62
CA PRO A 292 -18.95 9.81 -10.18
C PRO A 292 -18.08 10.02 -11.43
N ASP A 293 -16.76 9.88 -11.28
CA ASP A 293 -15.82 9.65 -12.38
C ASP A 293 -15.52 8.14 -12.51
N ALA A 294 -14.67 7.75 -13.47
CA ALA A 294 -14.36 6.36 -13.83
C ALA A 294 -13.96 5.44 -12.64
N VAL A 295 -13.49 6.04 -11.53
CA VAL A 295 -13.21 5.31 -10.28
C VAL A 295 -14.50 4.82 -9.61
N GLY A 296 -15.63 5.52 -9.79
CA GLY A 296 -16.96 5.09 -9.36
C GLY A 296 -17.45 3.84 -10.08
N LEU A 297 -17.09 3.65 -11.35
CA LEU A 297 -17.37 2.44 -12.14
C LEU A 297 -16.46 1.27 -11.73
N LEU A 298 -15.16 1.52 -11.50
CA LEU A 298 -14.25 0.52 -10.93
C LEU A 298 -14.69 0.08 -9.53
N LYS A 299 -15.13 1.01 -8.67
CA LYS A 299 -15.71 0.72 -7.35
C LYS A 299 -17.02 -0.09 -7.44
N GLN A 300 -17.76 -0.01 -8.55
CA GLN A 300 -18.93 -0.86 -8.78
C GLN A 300 -18.57 -2.30 -9.19
N LEU A 301 -17.35 -2.54 -9.68
CA LEU A 301 -16.82 -3.86 -10.02
C LEU A 301 -16.03 -4.51 -8.88
N VAL A 302 -15.61 -3.73 -7.87
CA VAL A 302 -14.98 -4.26 -6.64
C VAL A 302 -15.94 -5.24 -5.95
N GLY A 303 -15.49 -6.47 -5.81
CA GLY A 303 -16.29 -7.57 -5.30
C GLY A 303 -15.66 -8.91 -5.60
N LYS A 304 -16.21 -9.97 -4.99
CA LYS A 304 -15.87 -11.35 -5.32
C LYS A 304 -16.77 -11.77 -6.47
N TRP A 305 -16.15 -12.26 -7.54
CA TRP A 305 -16.83 -12.81 -8.70
C TRP A 305 -16.47 -14.30 -8.78
N VAL A 306 -17.48 -15.15 -8.94
CA VAL A 306 -17.29 -16.61 -8.96
C VAL A 306 -17.66 -17.10 -10.35
N GLY A 307 -16.70 -17.66 -11.06
CA GLY A 307 -16.92 -18.29 -12.36
C GLY A 307 -17.16 -19.79 -12.18
N THR A 308 -18.33 -20.27 -12.59
CA THR A 308 -18.67 -21.70 -12.54
C THR A 308 -18.35 -22.46 -13.83
N GLU A 309 -18.02 -21.77 -14.92
CA GLU A 309 -17.66 -22.40 -16.20
C GLU A 309 -16.32 -21.87 -16.72
N SER A 310 -15.26 -22.64 -16.47
CA SER A 310 -14.10 -22.67 -17.38
C SER A 310 -14.36 -23.70 -18.48
N ARG A 311 -13.67 -23.56 -19.62
CA ARG A 311 -13.74 -24.52 -20.74
C ARG A 311 -13.47 -25.98 -20.34
N ASP A 312 -12.81 -26.19 -19.19
CA ASP A 312 -12.40 -27.49 -18.66
C ASP A 312 -13.28 -27.97 -17.47
N GLY A 313 -14.29 -27.20 -17.05
CA GLY A 313 -15.23 -27.56 -15.99
C GLY A 313 -14.74 -27.34 -14.56
N GLU A 314 -13.59 -26.69 -14.38
CA GLU A 314 -13.05 -26.30 -13.07
C GLU A 314 -13.49 -24.87 -12.70
N GLY A 315 -13.87 -24.66 -11.44
CA GLY A 315 -14.31 -23.36 -10.95
C GLY A 315 -13.15 -22.37 -10.84
N MET A 316 -13.37 -21.12 -11.24
CA MET A 316 -12.41 -20.04 -11.09
C MET A 316 -12.98 -18.97 -10.17
N ALA A 317 -12.17 -18.45 -9.25
CA ALA A 317 -12.55 -17.29 -8.46
C ALA A 317 -11.78 -16.07 -8.94
N LEU A 318 -12.49 -14.97 -9.15
CA LEU A 318 -11.93 -13.67 -9.50
C LEU A 318 -12.21 -12.69 -8.36
N THR A 319 -11.16 -12.11 -7.79
CA THR A 319 -11.29 -11.03 -6.82
C THR A 319 -10.78 -9.75 -7.45
N ILE A 320 -11.65 -8.74 -7.53
CA ILE A 320 -11.31 -7.41 -8.05
C ILE A 320 -11.15 -6.47 -6.85
N GLY A 321 -9.89 -6.19 -6.47
CA GLY A 321 -9.52 -5.32 -5.35
C GLY A 321 -8.60 -4.18 -5.79
N ARG A 322 -7.51 -3.95 -5.05
CA ARG A 322 -6.38 -3.09 -5.53
C ARG A 322 -5.61 -3.78 -6.66
N ASP A 323 -5.54 -5.11 -6.59
CA ASP A 323 -4.99 -6.00 -7.59
C ASP A 323 -6.12 -6.89 -8.14
N LEU A 324 -5.97 -7.35 -9.38
CA LEU A 324 -6.85 -8.36 -9.98
C LEU A 324 -6.25 -9.74 -9.71
N VAL A 325 -6.96 -10.61 -8.99
CA VAL A 325 -6.48 -11.97 -8.68
C VAL A 325 -7.44 -13.01 -9.21
N VAL A 326 -6.96 -13.86 -10.12
CA VAL A 326 -7.67 -15.07 -10.58
C VAL A 326 -7.01 -16.29 -9.96
N SER A 327 -7.74 -17.04 -9.15
CA SER A 327 -7.26 -18.29 -8.54
C SER A 327 -7.95 -19.49 -9.17
N ARG A 328 -7.16 -20.50 -9.55
CA ARG A 328 -7.65 -21.86 -9.82
C ARG A 328 -7.42 -22.74 -8.59
N PRO A 329 -8.36 -23.61 -8.20
CA PRO A 329 -8.11 -24.62 -7.18
C PRO A 329 -7.21 -25.71 -7.75
N CYS A 330 -5.95 -25.75 -7.34
CA CYS A 330 -5.12 -26.95 -7.52
C CYS A 330 -5.52 -27.97 -6.44
N ASP A 331 -5.61 -29.24 -6.82
CA ASP A 331 -5.94 -30.32 -5.87
C ASP A 331 -4.87 -30.40 -4.76
N ALA A 332 -5.32 -30.05 -3.55
CA ALA A 332 -4.65 -30.13 -2.26
C ALA A 332 -3.46 -29.16 -2.03
N TRP A 333 -3.69 -28.21 -1.11
CA TRP A 333 -2.78 -27.25 -0.44
C TRP A 333 -2.71 -25.84 -1.09
N ASP A 334 -2.86 -24.82 -0.25
CA ASP A 334 -3.36 -23.45 -0.49
C ASP A 334 -2.44 -22.49 -1.31
N ASN A 335 -1.66 -22.97 -2.26
CA ASN A 335 -0.78 -22.11 -3.05
C ASN A 335 -1.47 -21.61 -4.32
N GLY A 336 -2.29 -20.57 -4.18
CA GLY A 336 -2.84 -19.84 -5.32
C GLY A 336 -1.74 -19.12 -6.11
N ALA A 337 -1.69 -19.30 -7.43
CA ALA A 337 -0.88 -18.46 -8.29
C ALA A 337 -1.52 -17.07 -8.40
N SER A 338 -0.79 -16.03 -7.98
CA SER A 338 -1.18 -14.64 -8.23
C SER A 338 -0.75 -14.25 -9.64
N VAL A 339 -1.72 -14.01 -10.52
CA VAL A 339 -1.46 -13.44 -11.85
C VAL A 339 -1.80 -11.97 -11.78
N ALA A 340 -0.81 -11.10 -11.95
CA ALA A 340 -1.05 -9.66 -12.07
C ALA A 340 -1.60 -9.36 -13.48
N TYR A 341 -2.72 -8.65 -13.53
CA TYR A 341 -3.32 -8.18 -14.77
C TYR A 341 -3.16 -6.66 -14.87
N LEU A 342 -2.59 -6.19 -15.97
CA LEU A 342 -2.59 -4.76 -16.32
C LEU A 342 -3.80 -4.49 -17.20
N LEU A 343 -4.72 -3.62 -16.79
CA LEU A 343 -5.88 -3.22 -17.59
C LEU A 343 -5.56 -1.93 -18.36
N THR A 344 -5.67 -1.94 -19.69
CA THR A 344 -5.57 -0.75 -20.53
C THR A 344 -6.91 0.00 -20.61
N ALA A 345 -6.90 1.23 -21.11
CA ALA A 345 -8.09 2.07 -21.22
C ALA A 345 -9.17 1.47 -22.15
N ASP A 346 -8.77 0.65 -23.13
CA ASP A 346 -9.65 -0.10 -24.04
C ASP A 346 -10.05 -1.50 -23.49
N GLY A 347 -9.80 -1.77 -22.22
CA GLY A 347 -10.24 -3.01 -21.54
C GLY A 347 -9.40 -4.25 -21.87
N ARG A 348 -8.26 -4.10 -22.55
CA ARG A 348 -7.32 -5.21 -22.79
C ARG A 348 -6.49 -5.46 -21.54
N PHE A 349 -5.99 -6.68 -21.42
CA PHE A 349 -5.03 -7.02 -20.37
C PHE A 349 -3.91 -7.91 -20.87
N VAL A 350 -2.79 -7.85 -20.14
CA VAL A 350 -1.69 -8.80 -20.26
C VAL A 350 -1.44 -9.41 -18.88
N THR A 351 -1.31 -10.74 -18.85
CA THR A 351 -0.92 -11.48 -17.64
C THR A 351 0.60 -11.40 -17.46
N GLY A 352 1.06 -10.80 -16.37
CA GLY A 352 2.45 -10.95 -15.93
C GLY A 352 2.63 -12.26 -15.17
N ARG A 353 3.77 -12.94 -15.33
CA ARG A 353 4.18 -13.98 -14.38
C ARG A 353 4.63 -13.31 -13.08
N THR A 354 4.06 -13.72 -11.96
CA THR A 354 4.76 -13.62 -10.67
C THR A 354 5.25 -15.02 -10.35
N TRP A 355 6.57 -15.24 -10.33
CA TRP A 355 7.10 -16.51 -9.86
C TRP A 355 6.79 -16.64 -8.37
N MET A 356 5.88 -17.54 -8.02
CA MET A 356 5.88 -18.19 -6.71
C MET A 356 6.21 -19.67 -6.93
N LEU A 357 7.42 -20.03 -6.50
CA LEU A 357 7.97 -21.36 -6.22
C LEU A 357 7.31 -22.59 -6.90
N ASP A 358 8.00 -23.05 -7.95
CA ASP A 358 8.31 -24.44 -8.31
C ASP A 358 7.55 -25.58 -7.59
N THR A 359 6.29 -25.85 -7.94
CA THR A 359 5.61 -27.11 -7.56
C THR A 359 4.60 -27.67 -8.57
N CYS A 360 4.33 -27.00 -9.70
CA CYS A 360 3.43 -27.54 -10.73
C CYS A 360 4.25 -27.92 -11.97
N ASP A 361 4.44 -29.23 -12.21
CA ASP A 361 5.10 -29.84 -13.37
C ASP A 361 4.30 -29.63 -14.68
N GLU A 362 3.97 -28.38 -15.01
CA GLU A 362 3.33 -28.03 -16.28
C GLU A 362 4.27 -27.23 -17.19
N PRO A 363 4.15 -27.39 -18.52
CA PRO A 363 4.91 -26.60 -19.48
C PRO A 363 4.64 -25.10 -19.28
N PRO A 364 5.57 -24.21 -19.70
CA PRO A 364 5.43 -22.78 -19.51
C PRO A 364 4.10 -22.28 -20.06
N ALA A 365 3.27 -21.70 -19.19
CA ALA A 365 2.06 -21.00 -19.60
C ALA A 365 2.47 -19.82 -20.53
N ILE A 366 1.80 -19.75 -21.67
CA ILE A 366 1.91 -18.68 -22.65
C ILE A 366 1.14 -17.47 -22.09
N PRO A 367 1.68 -16.24 -22.12
CA PRO A 367 0.92 -15.05 -21.77
C PRO A 367 -0.40 -15.03 -22.54
N ILE A 368 -1.52 -14.83 -21.85
CA ILE A 368 -2.83 -14.73 -22.50
C ILE A 368 -3.16 -13.25 -22.60
N GLU A 369 -3.22 -12.75 -23.84
CA GLU A 369 -3.83 -11.47 -24.16
C GLU A 369 -5.34 -11.65 -24.32
N GLY A 370 -6.11 -10.78 -23.68
CA GLY A 370 -7.57 -10.83 -23.76
C GLY A 370 -8.22 -9.49 -23.45
N ARG A 371 -9.54 -9.50 -23.33
CA ARG A 371 -10.36 -8.35 -22.92
C ARG A 371 -11.42 -8.77 -21.92
N PHE A 372 -11.84 -7.83 -21.08
CA PHE A 372 -13.06 -7.99 -20.29
C PHE A 372 -14.25 -7.38 -21.03
N SER A 373 -15.38 -8.08 -21.06
CA SER A 373 -16.65 -7.55 -21.55
C SER A 373 -17.75 -7.78 -20.50
N LEU A 374 -18.76 -6.90 -20.47
CA LEU A 374 -19.98 -7.12 -19.70
C LEU A 374 -21.05 -7.65 -20.65
N THR A 375 -21.41 -8.92 -20.51
CA THR A 375 -22.45 -9.55 -21.34
C THR A 375 -23.54 -10.09 -20.43
N ASP A 376 -24.77 -9.59 -20.59
CA ASP A 376 -25.96 -10.04 -19.85
C ASP A 376 -25.82 -10.01 -18.31
N GLY A 377 -25.04 -9.08 -17.77
CA GLY A 377 -24.79 -8.95 -16.32
C GLY A 377 -23.64 -9.80 -15.78
N HIS A 378 -22.99 -10.58 -16.65
CA HIS A 378 -21.79 -11.34 -16.34
C HIS A 378 -20.54 -10.59 -16.80
N LEU A 379 -19.45 -10.72 -16.05
CA LEU A 379 -18.14 -10.29 -16.51
C LEU A 379 -17.53 -11.45 -17.32
N ALA A 380 -17.37 -11.26 -18.63
CA ALA A 380 -16.74 -12.23 -19.50
C ALA A 380 -15.26 -11.90 -19.68
N LEU A 381 -14.41 -12.91 -19.56
CA LEU A 381 -13.02 -12.89 -20.00
C LEU A 381 -12.99 -13.45 -21.41
N GLU A 382 -12.54 -12.67 -22.39
CA GLU A 382 -12.48 -13.10 -23.78
C GLU A 382 -11.03 -13.06 -24.29
N ASP A 383 -10.67 -13.96 -25.21
CA ASP A 383 -9.44 -13.79 -25.98
C ASP A 383 -9.57 -12.64 -27.00
N LEU A 384 -8.46 -12.26 -27.63
CA LEU A 384 -8.47 -11.20 -28.66
C LEU A 384 -9.31 -11.53 -29.89
N GLN A 385 -9.72 -12.78 -30.08
CA GLN A 385 -10.64 -13.19 -31.15
C GLN A 385 -12.10 -13.10 -30.73
N GLY A 386 -12.39 -12.67 -29.50
CA GLY A 386 -13.73 -12.54 -28.94
C GLY A 386 -14.32 -13.87 -28.47
N ASN A 387 -13.51 -14.93 -28.29
CA ASN A 387 -14.00 -16.16 -27.69
C ASN A 387 -13.98 -16.01 -26.17
N THR A 388 -15.12 -16.27 -25.53
CA THR A 388 -15.22 -16.31 -24.08
C THR A 388 -14.37 -17.43 -23.50
N LEU A 389 -13.35 -17.06 -22.73
CA LEU A 389 -12.47 -17.94 -21.96
C LEU A 389 -13.08 -18.28 -20.59
N ALA A 390 -13.77 -17.33 -19.98
CA ALA A 390 -14.46 -17.48 -18.71
C ALA A 390 -15.65 -16.53 -18.60
N LEU A 391 -16.69 -16.94 -17.87
CA LEU A 391 -17.77 -16.06 -17.42
C LEU A 391 -17.76 -16.03 -15.90
N PHE A 392 -17.86 -14.83 -15.34
CA PHE A 392 -17.93 -14.62 -13.92
C PHE A 392 -19.29 -14.04 -13.53
N ASP A 393 -19.95 -14.73 -12.61
CA ASP A 393 -21.14 -14.22 -11.93
C ASP A 393 -20.73 -13.32 -10.78
N ARG A 394 -21.49 -12.24 -10.59
CA ARG A 394 -21.34 -11.40 -9.39
C ARG A 394 -21.88 -12.19 -8.19
N ASP A 395 -21.13 -12.26 -7.11
CA ASP A 395 -21.67 -12.81 -5.86
C ASP A 395 -22.72 -11.82 -5.32
N ASP A 396 -24.00 -12.18 -5.47
CA ASP A 396 -25.20 -11.35 -5.17
C ASP A 396 -25.41 -11.01 -3.68
N SER A 397 -24.42 -11.26 -2.81
CA SER A 397 -24.47 -10.85 -1.40
C SER A 397 -24.33 -9.33 -1.18
N ALA A 398 -24.12 -8.53 -2.24
CA ALA A 398 -24.14 -7.07 -2.21
C ALA A 398 -25.11 -6.47 -3.27
N ALA A 399 -26.00 -5.58 -2.85
CA ALA A 399 -27.14 -5.09 -3.62
C ALA A 399 -26.78 -4.32 -4.92
N ALA A 400 -27.52 -4.59 -5.99
CA ALA A 400 -27.37 -4.00 -7.32
C ALA A 400 -28.13 -2.67 -7.54
N VAL A 401 -27.63 -1.84 -8.46
CA VAL A 401 -28.35 -0.76 -9.15
C VAL A 401 -28.38 -1.13 -10.64
N ASP A 402 -29.57 -1.13 -11.24
CA ASP A 402 -29.83 -1.55 -12.61
C ASP A 402 -29.70 -0.39 -13.61
N GLY A 403 -29.08 -0.67 -14.78
CA GLY A 403 -29.24 0.11 -16.01
C GLY A 403 -28.16 1.15 -16.34
N ALA A 404 -27.06 0.73 -16.97
CA ALA A 404 -26.19 1.60 -17.75
C ALA A 404 -25.75 0.90 -19.06
N GLU A 405 -25.93 1.58 -20.19
CA GLU A 405 -25.33 1.20 -21.48
C GLU A 405 -23.81 1.47 -21.45
N ASP A 406 -23.06 0.71 -22.24
CA ASP A 406 -21.59 0.57 -22.24
C ASP A 406 -20.82 1.91 -22.25
N PRO A 407 -20.32 2.39 -21.08
CA PRO A 407 -19.67 3.69 -20.95
C PRO A 407 -18.15 3.63 -21.22
N LEU A 408 -17.57 2.44 -21.41
CA LEU A 408 -16.12 2.26 -21.47
C LEU A 408 -15.53 2.74 -22.80
N ASP A 409 -16.20 2.48 -23.93
CA ASP A 409 -15.74 2.92 -25.26
C ASP A 409 -15.70 4.45 -25.43
N ASP A 410 -16.65 5.18 -24.83
CA ASP A 410 -16.70 6.66 -24.89
C ASP A 410 -15.64 7.31 -23.99
N ILE A 411 -15.33 6.69 -22.85
CA ILE A 411 -14.28 7.17 -21.94
C ILE A 411 -12.89 6.91 -22.55
N ALA A 412 -12.65 5.71 -23.07
CA ALA A 412 -11.39 5.36 -23.74
C ALA A 412 -11.12 6.31 -24.92
N SER A 413 -12.12 6.52 -25.78
CA SER A 413 -11.99 7.41 -26.94
C SER A 413 -11.67 8.86 -26.55
N LYS A 414 -12.23 9.37 -25.43
CA LYS A 414 -11.95 10.72 -24.93
C LYS A 414 -10.56 10.86 -24.34
N VAL A 415 -10.12 9.89 -23.53
CA VAL A 415 -8.77 9.88 -22.94
C VAL A 415 -7.71 9.81 -24.05
N ILE A 416 -7.93 8.97 -25.06
CA ILE A 416 -7.04 8.83 -26.22
C ILE A 416 -6.96 10.14 -27.02
N ALA A 417 -8.11 10.80 -27.25
CA ALA A 417 -8.17 12.06 -27.98
C ALA A 417 -7.49 13.22 -27.23
N GLU A 418 -7.71 13.32 -25.92
CA GLU A 418 -7.07 14.34 -25.07
C GLU A 418 -5.56 14.11 -24.97
N PHE A 419 -5.12 12.86 -24.79
CA PHE A 419 -3.70 12.53 -24.76
C PHE A 419 -3.01 12.83 -26.09
N SER A 420 -3.59 12.39 -27.20
CA SER A 420 -3.05 12.65 -28.55
C SER A 420 -2.93 14.15 -28.84
N ALA A 421 -3.86 14.96 -28.31
CA ALA A 421 -3.83 16.42 -28.43
C ALA A 421 -2.80 17.09 -27.51
N SER A 422 -2.32 16.40 -26.48
CA SER A 422 -1.31 16.90 -25.54
C SER A 422 0.14 16.60 -25.96
N LEU A 423 0.34 15.72 -26.94
CA LEU A 423 1.67 15.39 -27.44
C LEU A 423 2.33 16.63 -28.09
N PRO A 424 3.63 16.86 -27.85
CA PRO A 424 4.40 17.88 -28.56
C PRO A 424 4.29 17.76 -30.09
N ASP A 425 4.33 18.90 -30.78
CA ASP A 425 4.30 18.96 -32.25
C ASP A 425 5.39 18.06 -32.86
N GLY A 426 4.98 17.19 -33.79
CA GLY A 426 5.89 16.27 -34.50
C GLY A 426 6.06 14.90 -33.84
N LEU A 427 5.42 14.68 -32.69
CA LEU A 427 5.30 13.36 -32.07
C LEU A 427 3.96 12.72 -32.40
N ARG A 428 3.94 11.39 -32.48
CA ARG A 428 2.73 10.57 -32.60
C ARG A 428 2.80 9.41 -31.62
N PRO A 429 1.67 8.83 -31.21
CA PRO A 429 1.65 7.57 -30.47
C PRO A 429 2.55 6.50 -31.11
N VAL A 430 3.35 5.81 -30.30
CA VAL A 430 4.09 4.62 -30.75
C VAL A 430 3.15 3.41 -30.74
N THR A 431 3.28 2.53 -31.73
CA THR A 431 2.53 1.27 -31.78
C THR A 431 3.37 0.12 -31.24
N GLN A 432 2.72 -0.94 -30.78
CA GLN A 432 3.39 -2.16 -30.28
C GLN A 432 4.36 -2.76 -31.32
N ASP A 433 3.95 -2.83 -32.59
CA ASP A 433 4.81 -3.33 -33.69
C ASP A 433 6.08 -2.51 -33.87
N LEU A 434 5.98 -1.19 -33.70
CA LEU A 434 7.11 -0.29 -33.86
C LEU A 434 8.06 -0.39 -32.67
N LEU A 435 7.50 -0.44 -31.47
CA LEU A 435 8.25 -0.57 -30.23
C LEU A 435 9.03 -1.88 -30.16
N THR A 436 8.41 -3.00 -30.60
CA THR A 436 9.00 -4.35 -30.51
C THR A 436 9.99 -4.72 -31.61
N SER A 437 10.12 -3.88 -32.63
CA SER A 437 11.00 -4.15 -33.76
C SER A 437 12.44 -3.65 -33.54
N ARG A 438 12.72 -3.00 -32.41
CA ARG A 438 13.87 -2.11 -32.21
C ARG A 438 14.37 -2.15 -30.77
N ARG A 439 15.66 -1.84 -30.61
CA ARG A 439 16.24 -1.42 -29.34
C ARG A 439 16.26 0.10 -29.31
N TRP A 440 16.16 0.69 -28.12
CA TRP A 440 16.06 2.13 -27.92
C TRP A 440 17.12 2.60 -26.93
N TYR A 441 18.07 3.40 -27.39
CA TYR A 441 19.22 3.90 -26.63
C TYR A 441 18.99 5.33 -26.16
N ALA A 442 19.23 5.65 -24.90
CA ALA A 442 19.06 7.03 -24.39
C ALA A 442 19.99 8.02 -25.13
N ILE A 443 19.45 9.14 -25.64
CA ILE A 443 20.22 10.13 -26.44
C ILE A 443 21.02 11.09 -25.56
N GLU A 444 20.39 11.65 -24.54
CA GLU A 444 20.98 12.65 -23.64
C GLU A 444 20.48 12.42 -22.22
N ARG A 445 21.42 12.42 -21.25
CA ARG A 445 21.08 12.58 -19.84
C ARG A 445 20.97 14.07 -19.53
N PRO A 446 20.03 14.52 -18.68
CA PRO A 446 20.07 15.85 -18.08
C PRO A 446 21.44 16.15 -17.42
N SER A 447 22.13 15.11 -16.93
CA SER A 447 23.46 15.20 -16.32
C SER A 447 24.65 15.28 -17.30
N GLY A 448 24.43 15.14 -18.61
CA GLY A 448 25.50 15.23 -19.62
C GLY A 448 26.46 14.02 -19.70
N GLU A 449 26.26 12.98 -18.90
CA GLU A 449 27.06 11.76 -18.96
C GLU A 449 26.61 10.83 -20.10
N ARG A 450 27.59 10.19 -20.77
CA ARG A 450 27.36 9.19 -21.81
C ARG A 450 27.58 7.78 -21.23
N GLY A 451 26.55 7.19 -20.65
CA GLY A 451 26.50 5.75 -20.40
C GLY A 451 25.68 5.06 -21.49
N GLU A 452 26.11 3.87 -21.92
CA GLU A 452 25.29 3.03 -22.80
C GLU A 452 24.07 2.55 -22.01
N SER A 453 22.92 3.06 -22.40
CA SER A 453 21.68 2.96 -21.66
C SER A 453 20.61 2.63 -22.68
N TRP A 454 20.01 1.44 -22.61
CA TRP A 454 19.07 0.98 -23.64
C TRP A 454 17.87 0.24 -23.06
N ASN A 455 16.79 0.16 -23.85
CA ASN A 455 15.60 -0.62 -23.58
C ASN A 455 15.25 -1.41 -24.84
N GLU A 456 14.84 -2.66 -24.68
CA GLU A 456 14.36 -3.52 -25.74
C GLU A 456 13.01 -4.08 -25.31
N PHE A 457 11.99 -3.84 -26.14
CA PHE A 457 10.63 -4.28 -25.88
C PHE A 457 10.37 -5.56 -26.66
N GLY A 458 10.30 -6.69 -25.98
CA GLY A 458 10.03 -8.00 -26.58
C GLY A 458 8.57 -8.14 -27.00
N LYS A 459 8.34 -8.92 -28.07
CA LYS A 459 6.97 -9.28 -28.54
C LYS A 459 6.21 -10.17 -27.55
N ASP A 460 6.92 -10.73 -26.58
CA ASP A 460 6.39 -11.49 -25.45
C ASP A 460 5.88 -10.60 -24.32
N GLY A 461 5.89 -9.27 -24.50
CA GLY A 461 5.46 -8.32 -23.49
C GLY A 461 6.50 -8.14 -22.38
N VAL A 462 7.75 -8.58 -22.59
CA VAL A 462 8.85 -8.36 -21.65
C VAL A 462 9.73 -7.22 -22.17
N GLU A 463 9.99 -6.23 -21.34
CA GLU A 463 11.01 -5.22 -21.58
C GLU A 463 12.28 -5.68 -20.87
N THR A 464 13.40 -5.61 -21.59
CA THR A 464 14.75 -5.72 -21.03
C THR A 464 15.39 -4.36 -21.12
N ALA A 465 15.82 -3.83 -19.99
CA ALA A 465 16.50 -2.56 -19.89
C ALA A 465 17.91 -2.76 -19.33
N PHE A 466 18.84 -1.97 -19.84
CA PHE A 466 20.18 -1.88 -19.28
C PHE A 466 20.44 -0.43 -18.93
N ASP A 467 20.66 -0.17 -17.64
CA ASP A 467 21.05 1.13 -17.14
C ASP A 467 22.48 1.11 -16.61
N SER A 468 23.40 1.48 -17.49
CA SER A 468 24.83 1.65 -17.23
C SER A 468 25.56 0.36 -16.82
N CYS A 469 25.10 -0.33 -15.79
CA CYS A 469 25.64 -1.60 -15.33
C CYS A 469 24.63 -2.59 -14.76
N ASN A 470 23.37 -2.17 -14.53
CA ASN A 470 22.32 -3.05 -14.06
C ASN A 470 21.42 -3.43 -15.24
N GLU A 471 21.18 -4.72 -15.39
CA GLU A 471 20.16 -5.24 -16.30
C GLU A 471 18.89 -5.48 -15.49
N SER A 472 17.76 -4.98 -16.00
CA SER A 472 16.43 -5.19 -15.44
C SER A 472 15.47 -5.72 -16.49
N SER A 473 14.48 -6.48 -16.03
CA SER A 473 13.38 -6.94 -16.87
C SER A 473 12.03 -6.68 -16.19
N ARG A 474 11.01 -6.34 -16.98
CA ARG A 474 9.62 -6.15 -16.50
C ARG A 474 8.61 -6.43 -17.61
N GLY A 475 7.39 -6.77 -17.24
CA GLY A 475 6.29 -6.86 -18.19
C GLY A 475 5.86 -5.46 -18.64
N TRP A 476 5.34 -5.35 -19.86
CA TRP A 476 4.76 -4.12 -20.37
C TRP A 476 3.58 -4.40 -21.32
N VAL A 477 2.71 -3.40 -21.44
CA VAL A 477 1.62 -3.35 -22.42
C VAL A 477 1.49 -1.93 -22.93
N ILE A 478 1.19 -1.78 -24.21
CA ILE A 478 0.88 -0.48 -24.82
C ILE A 478 -0.41 -0.57 -25.62
N ASP A 479 -1.22 0.49 -25.60
CA ASP A 479 -2.37 0.62 -26.48
C ASP A 479 -2.03 1.38 -27.78
N ASP A 480 -3.01 1.50 -28.67
CA ASP A 480 -2.84 2.21 -29.96
C ASP A 480 -2.67 3.74 -29.78
N ALA A 481 -2.96 4.26 -28.59
CA ALA A 481 -2.73 5.66 -28.21
C ALA A 481 -1.33 5.89 -27.63
N GLY A 482 -0.51 4.84 -27.56
CA GLY A 482 0.84 4.91 -27.04
C GLY A 482 0.89 4.97 -25.51
N ILE A 483 -0.24 4.77 -24.81
CA ILE A 483 -0.27 4.70 -23.35
C ILE A 483 0.38 3.40 -22.95
N ILE A 484 1.45 3.49 -22.16
CA ILE A 484 2.22 2.34 -21.72
C ILE A 484 2.00 2.09 -20.23
N ALA A 485 1.89 0.82 -19.88
CA ALA A 485 1.93 0.37 -18.50
C ALA A 485 3.03 -0.67 -18.33
N PHE A 486 3.70 -0.63 -17.19
CA PHE A 486 4.75 -1.57 -16.81
C PHE A 486 4.30 -2.38 -15.59
N THR A 487 4.72 -3.63 -15.49
CA THR A 487 4.65 -4.37 -14.22
C THR A 487 5.76 -3.88 -13.28
N THR A 488 5.70 -4.32 -12.02
CA THR A 488 6.88 -4.27 -11.14
C THR A 488 8.05 -5.01 -11.80
N VAL A 489 9.27 -4.55 -11.50
CA VAL A 489 10.51 -5.15 -12.00
C VAL A 489 10.53 -6.63 -11.61
N MET A 490 10.63 -7.50 -12.62
CA MET A 490 10.63 -8.95 -12.45
C MET A 490 12.00 -9.44 -12.00
N GLU A 491 13.07 -8.89 -12.59
CA GLU A 491 14.45 -9.19 -12.22
C GLU A 491 15.29 -7.92 -12.32
N SER A 492 16.15 -7.68 -11.34
CA SER A 492 17.21 -6.68 -11.42
C SER A 492 18.50 -7.30 -10.89
N THR A 493 19.55 -7.27 -11.70
CA THR A 493 20.89 -7.56 -11.21
C THR A 493 21.46 -6.30 -10.60
N LEU A 494 21.46 -6.22 -9.27
CA LEU A 494 22.12 -5.14 -8.54
C LEU A 494 23.63 -5.42 -8.52
N VAL A 495 24.33 -4.97 -9.54
CA VAL A 495 25.80 -4.91 -9.51
C VAL A 495 26.16 -3.57 -8.86
N GLY A 496 26.90 -3.63 -7.76
CA GLY A 496 27.38 -2.43 -7.06
C GLY A 496 28.32 -1.62 -7.96
N CYS A 497 27.77 -0.69 -8.71
CA CYS A 497 28.52 0.24 -9.54
C CYS A 497 28.52 1.60 -8.88
N ASP A 498 29.70 2.19 -8.81
CA ASP A 498 29.95 3.52 -8.26
C ASP A 498 29.51 4.60 -9.27
N ILE A 499 28.25 4.52 -9.73
CA ILE A 499 27.61 5.43 -10.69
C ILE A 499 26.21 5.72 -10.16
N ASP A 500 25.82 7.00 -10.07
CA ASP A 500 24.48 7.41 -9.68
C ASP A 500 23.44 6.80 -10.66
N THR A 501 22.66 5.83 -10.19
CA THR A 501 21.66 5.10 -10.98
C THR A 501 20.29 5.78 -10.87
N GLU A 502 20.19 7.04 -11.30
CA GLU A 502 18.95 7.84 -11.28
C GLU A 502 17.85 7.32 -12.26
N ARG A 503 18.11 6.30 -13.09
CA ARG A 503 17.28 6.00 -14.27
C ARG A 503 16.04 5.13 -14.01
N ASN A 504 16.04 4.27 -12.98
CA ASN A 504 14.87 3.42 -12.73
C ASN A 504 13.65 4.22 -12.25
N GLU A 505 13.85 5.44 -11.75
CA GLU A 505 12.78 6.27 -11.20
C GLU A 505 11.96 6.98 -12.29
N GLY A 506 12.61 7.37 -13.40
CA GLY A 506 11.93 8.07 -14.51
C GLY A 506 10.79 7.24 -15.13
N TRP A 507 10.97 5.92 -15.22
CA TRP A 507 9.97 5.03 -15.82
C TRP A 507 8.69 4.88 -15.01
N SER A 508 8.72 5.08 -13.69
CA SER A 508 7.51 5.06 -12.86
C SER A 508 6.54 6.22 -13.19
N SER A 509 7.11 7.31 -13.71
CA SER A 509 6.40 8.51 -14.11
C SER A 509 5.94 8.48 -15.58
N VAL A 510 6.48 7.56 -16.39
CA VAL A 510 6.07 7.39 -17.79
C VAL A 510 4.64 6.90 -17.84
N LYS A 511 3.80 7.62 -18.57
CA LYS A 511 2.40 7.23 -18.85
C LYS A 511 2.18 6.88 -20.30
N ALA A 512 3.04 7.37 -21.18
CA ALA A 512 2.93 7.08 -22.58
C ALA A 512 4.28 7.19 -23.28
N LEU A 513 4.34 6.54 -24.43
CA LEU A 513 5.43 6.59 -25.38
C LEU A 513 4.92 7.20 -26.69
N ALA A 514 5.66 8.17 -27.17
CA ALA A 514 5.48 8.76 -28.48
C ALA A 514 6.74 8.52 -29.32
N ILE A 515 6.61 8.67 -30.64
CA ILE A 515 7.70 8.54 -31.57
C ILE A 515 7.71 9.73 -32.54
N THR A 516 8.90 10.14 -32.96
CA THR A 516 9.06 11.16 -34.00
C THR A 516 8.50 10.69 -35.34
N ALA A 517 8.14 11.63 -36.21
CA ALA A 517 7.54 11.34 -37.52
C ALA A 517 8.44 10.54 -38.48
N ASP A 518 9.76 10.54 -38.27
CA ASP A 518 10.74 9.74 -39.01
C ASP A 518 11.02 8.37 -38.38
N ASP A 519 10.36 8.07 -37.25
CA ASP A 519 10.52 6.87 -36.44
C ASP A 519 11.92 6.68 -35.84
N GLU A 520 12.76 7.70 -35.76
CA GLU A 520 14.14 7.54 -35.27
C GLU A 520 14.27 7.78 -33.76
N GLU A 521 13.34 8.50 -33.14
CA GLU A 521 13.39 8.80 -31.70
C GLU A 521 12.10 8.42 -30.98
N LEU A 522 12.25 7.69 -29.87
CA LEU A 522 11.19 7.38 -28.92
C LEU A 522 11.24 8.39 -27.78
N VAL A 523 10.09 8.93 -27.40
CA VAL A 523 9.94 9.93 -26.35
C VAL A 523 9.00 9.38 -25.29
N ALA A 524 9.49 9.26 -24.06
CA ALA A 524 8.70 8.91 -22.90
C ALA A 524 8.14 10.19 -22.26
N VAL A 525 6.83 10.23 -22.03
CA VAL A 525 6.13 11.39 -21.47
C VAL A 525 5.34 11.04 -20.21
N ASP A 526 5.15 12.03 -19.33
CA ASP A 526 4.28 11.91 -18.16
C ASP A 526 2.79 12.15 -18.49
N SER A 527 1.93 12.10 -17.48
CA SER A 527 0.49 12.37 -17.63
C SER A 527 0.15 13.79 -18.09
N GLN A 528 1.11 14.72 -18.07
CA GLN A 528 0.95 16.10 -18.53
C GLN A 528 1.53 16.30 -19.94
N GLY A 529 2.01 15.23 -20.59
CA GLY A 529 2.67 15.31 -21.90
C GLY A 529 4.08 15.90 -21.84
N ARG A 530 4.67 16.08 -20.65
CA ARG A 530 6.05 16.56 -20.53
C ARG A 530 7.01 15.45 -20.88
N GLU A 531 8.00 15.77 -21.70
CA GLU A 531 9.09 14.87 -22.04
C GLU A 531 9.93 14.55 -20.79
N LEU A 532 9.99 13.26 -20.46
CA LEU A 532 10.81 12.74 -19.37
C LEU A 532 12.14 12.21 -19.90
N MET A 533 12.09 11.46 -21.02
CA MET A 533 13.26 10.80 -21.59
C MET A 533 13.12 10.71 -23.12
N ARG A 534 14.27 10.73 -23.80
CA ARG A 534 14.37 10.55 -25.25
C ARG A 534 15.38 9.47 -25.58
N PHE A 535 14.98 8.58 -26.49
CA PHE A 535 15.79 7.47 -26.96
C PHE A 535 15.94 7.53 -28.48
N HIS A 536 17.11 7.19 -28.99
CA HIS A 536 17.36 6.93 -30.39
C HIS A 536 17.20 5.45 -30.64
N ARG A 537 16.82 5.11 -31.85
CA ARG A 537 16.82 3.75 -32.35
C ARG A 537 18.21 3.10 -32.37
#